data_AF-A0A1W1DU86-F1
#
_entry.id   AF-A0A1W1DU86-F1
#
_cell.length_a   1.000
_cell.length_b   1.000
_cell.length_c   1.000
_cell.angle_alpha   90.00
_cell.angle_beta   90.00
_cell.angle_gamma   90.00
#
_symmetry.space_group_name_H-M   'P 1'
#
loop_
_entity.id
_entity.type
_entity.pdbx_description
1 polymer ?
#
loop_
_entity_poly.entity_id
_entity_poly.type
_entity_poly.pdbx_seq_one_letter_code
_entity_poly.pdbx_strand_id
1 'polypeptide(L)'
;MTYWYESGQKSCEIIQYGYESSDIYWYENGQKSFESGKEKGDPNVYWDDRGIKKYECTYNFDRNDVDWKIFYKFFDDNGQYVASVIQTEDYDEFIEWEFFDTLNNKLYEFKYDYSESELITDDGLWRIWLDSECEPLVKILKSIEKHKSVFCNIPIHNISF
;
A
#
# COMPACT_ATOMS: atom_id res chain seq x y z
N MET A 1 5.88 13.25 -21.10
CA MET A 1 7.32 12.95 -20.91
C MET A 1 7.50 11.45 -21.06
N THR A 2 8.53 10.99 -21.76
CA THR A 2 8.79 9.55 -21.94
C THR A 2 10.25 9.26 -21.64
N TYR A 3 10.49 8.23 -20.84
CA TYR A 3 11.80 7.75 -20.46
C TYR A 3 12.01 6.33 -20.97
N TRP A 4 13.27 5.97 -21.16
CA TRP A 4 13.68 4.71 -21.78
C TRP A 4 14.80 4.06 -20.97
N TYR A 5 14.84 2.74 -20.98
CA TYR A 5 15.99 1.96 -20.56
C TYR A 5 17.11 2.03 -21.60
N GLU A 6 18.33 1.66 -21.19
CA GLU A 6 19.48 1.55 -22.10
C GLU A 6 19.22 0.55 -23.24
N SER A 7 18.40 -0.48 -22.99
CA SER A 7 17.93 -1.44 -24.00
C SER A 7 17.02 -0.84 -25.07
N GLY A 8 16.55 0.41 -24.91
CA GLY A 8 15.63 1.06 -25.83
C GLY A 8 14.15 0.73 -25.59
N GLN A 9 13.83 -0.04 -24.55
CA GLN A 9 12.45 -0.24 -24.08
C GLN A 9 11.97 0.97 -23.27
N LYS A 10 10.68 1.33 -23.35
CA LYS A 10 10.11 2.39 -22.50
C LYS A 10 10.26 2.01 -21.02
N SER A 11 10.70 2.94 -20.19
CA SER A 11 10.73 2.77 -18.73
C SER A 11 9.58 3.50 -18.05
N CYS A 12 9.19 4.67 -18.56
CA CYS A 12 8.13 5.50 -17.98
C CYS A 12 7.51 6.43 -19.02
N GLU A 13 6.22 6.71 -18.86
CA GLU A 13 5.43 7.65 -19.64
C GLU A 13 4.55 8.44 -18.69
N ILE A 14 4.70 9.76 -18.70
CA ILE A 14 3.98 10.68 -17.84
C ILE A 14 3.21 11.63 -18.75
N ILE A 15 1.90 11.66 -18.61
CA ILE A 15 1.01 12.56 -19.35
C ILE A 15 0.41 13.55 -18.35
N GLN A 16 0.80 14.81 -18.47
CA GLN A 16 0.35 15.87 -17.57
C GLN A 16 -0.84 16.62 -18.17
N TYR A 17 -1.89 16.81 -17.37
CA TYR A 17 -3.10 17.56 -17.70
C TYR A 17 -3.36 18.60 -16.61
N GLY A 18 -2.82 19.81 -16.80
CA GLY A 18 -2.88 20.85 -15.77
C GLY A 18 -2.05 20.48 -14.54
N TYR A 19 -2.72 20.37 -13.38
CA TYR A 19 -2.09 19.98 -12.10
C TYR A 19 -2.11 18.48 -11.84
N GLU A 20 -2.70 17.68 -12.73
CA GLU A 20 -2.78 16.23 -12.62
C GLU A 20 -1.82 15.56 -13.62
N SER A 21 -1.39 14.35 -13.31
CA SER A 21 -0.65 13.50 -14.25
C SER A 21 -1.18 12.07 -14.25
N SER A 22 -1.05 11.43 -15.40
CA SER A 22 -1.22 9.99 -15.55
C SER A 22 0.14 9.38 -15.87
N ASP A 23 0.54 8.42 -15.04
CA ASP A 23 1.88 7.86 -15.04
C ASP A 23 1.80 6.35 -15.30
N ILE A 24 2.61 5.86 -16.23
CA ILE A 24 2.78 4.43 -16.48
C ILE A 24 4.28 4.13 -16.42
N TYR A 25 4.65 3.08 -15.69
CA TYR A 25 6.01 2.57 -15.64
C TYR A 25 6.02 1.14 -16.14
N TRP A 26 7.14 0.74 -16.73
CA TRP A 26 7.35 -0.60 -17.24
C TRP A 26 8.62 -1.19 -16.66
N TYR A 27 8.63 -2.51 -16.54
CA TYR A 27 9.85 -3.30 -16.44
C TYR A 27 10.58 -3.31 -17.78
N GLU A 28 11.88 -3.60 -17.75
CA GLU A 28 12.71 -3.66 -18.96
C GLU A 28 12.25 -4.76 -19.94
N ASN A 29 11.54 -5.77 -19.47
CA ASN A 29 10.91 -6.80 -20.31
C ASN A 29 9.61 -6.34 -21.01
N GLY A 30 9.21 -5.08 -20.83
CA GLY A 30 8.04 -4.47 -21.46
C GLY A 30 6.71 -4.69 -20.73
N GLN A 31 6.67 -5.46 -19.64
CA GLN A 31 5.48 -5.54 -18.77
C GLN A 31 5.32 -4.25 -17.97
N LYS A 32 4.08 -3.83 -17.70
CA LYS A 32 3.83 -2.71 -16.79
C LYS A 32 4.34 -3.07 -15.39
N SER A 33 4.91 -2.11 -14.69
CA SER A 33 5.23 -2.21 -13.26
C SER A 33 4.27 -1.37 -12.41
N PHE A 34 3.77 -0.27 -12.98
CA PHE A 34 2.84 0.65 -12.34
C PHE A 34 1.95 1.37 -13.37
N GLU A 35 0.73 1.72 -12.94
CA GLU A 35 -0.17 2.63 -13.64
C GLU A 35 -0.95 3.43 -12.61
N SER A 36 -0.97 4.75 -12.76
CA SER A 36 -1.74 5.61 -11.89
C SER A 36 -3.24 5.52 -12.21
N GLY A 37 -4.08 5.80 -11.22
CA GLY A 37 -5.49 6.09 -11.44
C GLY A 37 -5.67 7.25 -12.43
N LYS A 38 -6.79 7.27 -13.16
CA LYS A 38 -7.09 8.33 -14.14
C LYS A 38 -7.87 9.49 -13.53
N GLU A 39 -8.75 9.17 -12.58
CA GLU A 39 -9.58 10.12 -11.87
C GLU A 39 -9.37 10.00 -10.36
N LYS A 40 -9.80 11.02 -9.60
CA LYS A 40 -9.78 10.97 -8.14
C LYS A 40 -10.60 9.78 -7.64
N GLY A 41 -9.96 8.89 -6.91
CA GLY A 41 -10.57 7.67 -6.38
C GLY A 41 -10.27 6.41 -7.19
N ASP A 42 -9.75 6.55 -8.42
CA ASP A 42 -9.23 5.40 -9.16
C ASP A 42 -7.98 4.85 -8.46
N PRO A 43 -7.82 3.52 -8.41
CA PRO A 43 -6.66 2.93 -7.78
C PRO A 43 -5.43 3.04 -8.66
N ASN A 44 -4.29 3.29 -8.02
CA ASN A 44 -2.99 2.99 -8.59
C ASN A 44 -2.77 1.47 -8.59
N VAL A 45 -2.24 0.91 -9.66
CA VAL A 45 -2.08 -0.53 -9.83
C VAL A 45 -0.60 -0.88 -9.99
N TYR A 46 -0.16 -1.93 -9.30
CA TYR A 46 1.21 -2.41 -9.31
C TYR A 46 1.27 -3.87 -9.77
N TRP A 47 2.23 -4.19 -10.63
CA TRP A 47 2.44 -5.53 -11.16
C TRP A 47 3.85 -6.04 -10.84
N ASP A 48 4.07 -7.33 -10.93
CA ASP A 48 5.41 -7.93 -10.98
C ASP A 48 5.94 -7.98 -12.42
N ASP A 49 7.20 -8.40 -12.56
CA ASP A 49 7.87 -8.51 -13.87
C ASP A 49 7.26 -9.58 -14.79
N ARG A 50 6.38 -10.44 -14.28
CA ARG A 50 5.60 -11.40 -15.07
C ARG A 50 4.27 -10.81 -15.56
N GLY A 51 3.95 -9.58 -15.16
CA GLY A 51 2.67 -8.91 -15.46
C GLY A 51 1.53 -9.34 -14.54
N ILE A 52 1.83 -9.99 -13.40
CA ILE A 52 0.84 -10.42 -12.42
C ILE A 52 0.59 -9.26 -11.46
N LYS A 53 -0.68 -8.90 -11.25
CA LYS A 53 -1.05 -7.83 -10.33
C LYS A 53 -0.60 -8.20 -8.92
N LYS A 54 0.12 -7.31 -8.24
CA LYS A 54 0.62 -7.47 -6.88
C LYS A 54 -0.34 -6.86 -5.87
N TYR A 55 -0.65 -5.58 -6.09
CA TYR A 55 -1.60 -4.83 -5.30
C TYR A 55 -2.13 -3.64 -6.07
N GLU A 56 -3.23 -3.08 -5.60
CA GLU A 56 -3.72 -1.77 -6.00
C GLU A 56 -3.98 -0.93 -4.75
N CYS A 57 -3.82 0.39 -4.86
CA CYS A 57 -4.08 1.30 -3.76
C CYS A 57 -4.80 2.58 -4.17
N THR A 58 -5.68 3.05 -3.29
CA THR A 58 -6.38 4.33 -3.45
C THR A 58 -6.08 5.22 -2.25
N TYR A 59 -5.74 6.49 -2.52
CA TYR A 59 -5.44 7.50 -1.51
C TYR A 59 -6.67 8.39 -1.30
N ASN A 60 -7.03 8.60 -0.04
CA ASN A 60 -8.04 9.55 0.36
C ASN A 60 -7.45 10.54 1.38
N PHE A 61 -7.49 11.83 1.07
CA PHE A 61 -6.97 12.93 1.88
C PHE A 61 -8.13 13.84 2.34
N ASP A 62 -9.26 13.26 2.75
CA ASP A 62 -10.45 14.04 3.13
C ASP A 62 -10.28 14.64 4.53
N ARG A 63 -10.20 15.97 4.58
CA ARG A 63 -9.79 16.81 5.73
C ARG A 63 -10.72 16.79 6.95
N ASN A 64 -11.80 16.01 6.93
CA ASN A 64 -12.87 16.18 7.91
C ASN A 64 -12.74 15.29 9.15
N ASP A 65 -12.03 14.14 9.07
CA ASP A 65 -11.93 13.19 10.18
C ASP A 65 -10.51 12.67 10.46
N VAL A 66 -9.66 12.53 9.43
CA VAL A 66 -8.27 12.01 9.49
C VAL A 66 -7.42 12.73 8.44
N ASP A 67 -6.10 12.70 8.56
CA ASP A 67 -5.22 13.36 7.60
C ASP A 67 -5.13 12.60 6.28
N TRP A 68 -4.99 11.28 6.36
CA TRP A 68 -5.05 10.44 5.18
C TRP A 68 -5.51 9.01 5.47
N LYS A 69 -6.04 8.39 4.43
CA LYS A 69 -6.46 7.00 4.41
C LYS A 69 -6.02 6.35 3.11
N ILE A 70 -5.36 5.20 3.20
CA ILE A 70 -4.96 4.39 2.05
C ILE A 70 -5.69 3.06 2.11
N PHE A 71 -6.32 2.71 1.01
CA PHE A 71 -6.96 1.41 0.80
C PHE A 71 -6.03 0.56 -0.05
N TYR A 72 -5.52 -0.53 0.47
CA TYR A 72 -4.74 -1.52 -0.25
C TYR A 72 -5.57 -2.75 -0.54
N LYS A 73 -5.39 -3.31 -1.73
CA LYS A 73 -5.93 -4.62 -2.12
C LYS A 73 -4.81 -5.47 -2.70
N PHE A 74 -4.57 -6.63 -2.10
CA PHE A 74 -3.47 -7.52 -2.42
C PHE A 74 -3.90 -8.75 -3.23
N PHE A 75 -2.99 -9.23 -4.06
CA PHE A 75 -3.20 -10.37 -4.95
C PHE A 75 -2.07 -11.40 -4.80
N ASP A 76 -2.41 -12.68 -4.96
CA ASP A 76 -1.43 -13.77 -4.93
C ASP A 76 -0.64 -13.88 -6.24
N ASP A 77 0.25 -14.87 -6.31
CA ASP A 77 1.06 -15.14 -7.51
C ASP A 77 0.25 -15.63 -8.71
N ASN A 78 -1.06 -15.88 -8.56
CA ASN A 78 -1.98 -16.20 -9.64
C ASN A 78 -2.87 -14.98 -10.01
N GLY A 79 -2.67 -13.83 -9.37
CA GLY A 79 -3.49 -12.64 -9.54
C GLY A 79 -4.87 -12.73 -8.87
N GLN A 80 -5.06 -13.65 -7.91
CA GLN A 80 -6.30 -13.78 -7.15
C GLN A 80 -6.29 -12.83 -5.95
N TYR A 81 -7.40 -12.15 -5.71
CA TYR A 81 -7.58 -11.28 -4.55
C TYR A 81 -7.44 -12.08 -3.25
N VAL A 82 -6.62 -11.58 -2.31
CA VAL A 82 -6.32 -12.29 -1.05
C VAL A 82 -6.78 -11.52 0.18
N ALA A 83 -6.58 -10.20 0.20
CA ALA A 83 -6.88 -9.38 1.37
C ALA A 83 -6.92 -7.90 1.03
N SER A 84 -7.68 -7.14 1.81
CA SER A 84 -7.58 -5.69 1.82
C SER A 84 -7.00 -5.22 3.15
N VAL A 85 -6.20 -4.16 3.10
CA VAL A 85 -5.70 -3.46 4.28
C VAL A 85 -6.08 -2.00 4.14
N ILE A 86 -6.68 -1.46 5.18
CA ILE A 86 -6.92 -0.02 5.28
C ILE A 86 -5.91 0.52 6.26
N GLN A 87 -5.17 1.53 5.86
CA GLN A 87 -4.29 2.30 6.71
C GLN A 87 -4.86 3.70 6.86
N THR A 88 -5.02 4.16 8.09
CA THR A 88 -5.58 5.46 8.43
C THR A 88 -4.59 6.18 9.35
N GLU A 89 -4.25 7.43 9.06
CA GLU A 89 -3.39 8.24 9.92
C GLU A 89 -4.05 9.58 10.21
N ASP A 90 -3.93 9.97 11.48
CA ASP A 90 -4.02 11.33 11.98
C ASP A 90 -2.60 11.69 12.47
N TYR A 91 -1.96 12.66 11.82
CA TYR A 91 -0.51 12.90 11.88
C TYR A 91 0.04 13.03 13.30
N ASP A 92 -0.76 13.61 14.20
CA ASP A 92 -0.34 13.91 15.56
C ASP A 92 -0.99 12.99 16.61
N GLU A 93 -1.99 12.19 16.23
CA GLU A 93 -2.72 11.35 17.17
C GLU A 93 -2.37 9.87 17.00
N PHE A 94 -2.59 9.30 15.83
CA PHE A 94 -2.47 7.85 15.65
C PHE A 94 -2.27 7.42 14.20
N ILE A 95 -1.81 6.19 14.06
CA ILE A 95 -1.92 5.41 12.84
C ILE A 95 -2.57 4.07 13.12
N GLU A 96 -3.49 3.67 12.25
CA GLU A 96 -4.33 2.49 12.41
C GLU A 96 -4.31 1.62 11.15
N TRP A 97 -4.34 0.30 11.36
CA TRP A 97 -4.47 -0.71 10.32
C TRP A 97 -5.69 -1.58 10.57
N GLU A 98 -6.54 -1.69 9.56
CA GLU A 98 -7.66 -2.62 9.55
C GLU A 98 -7.44 -3.66 8.45
N PHE A 99 -7.55 -4.94 8.80
CA PHE A 99 -7.34 -6.06 7.89
C PHE A 99 -8.66 -6.73 7.54
N PHE A 100 -8.88 -7.01 6.26
CA PHE A 100 -10.11 -7.59 5.74
C PHE A 100 -9.86 -8.83 4.89
N ASP A 101 -10.76 -9.79 4.98
CA ASP A 101 -10.78 -10.97 4.11
C ASP A 101 -11.32 -10.66 2.70
N THR A 102 -11.43 -11.69 1.87
CA THR A 102 -11.92 -11.56 0.50
C THR A 102 -13.41 -11.25 0.37
N LEU A 103 -14.16 -11.36 1.47
CA LEU A 103 -15.58 -11.02 1.57
C LEU A 103 -15.80 -9.66 2.25
N ASN A 104 -14.73 -8.91 2.51
CA ASN A 104 -14.70 -7.64 3.24
C ASN A 104 -15.13 -7.75 4.71
N ASN A 105 -14.98 -8.93 5.33
CA ASN A 105 -15.11 -9.06 6.77
C ASN A 105 -13.84 -8.55 7.45
N LYS A 106 -13.99 -7.64 8.42
CA LYS A 106 -12.87 -7.18 9.25
C LYS A 106 -12.38 -8.34 10.13
N LEU A 107 -11.10 -8.66 10.00
CA LEU A 107 -10.45 -9.74 10.73
C LEU A 107 -9.66 -9.24 11.94
N TYR A 108 -9.08 -8.04 11.81
CA TYR A 108 -8.17 -7.49 12.81
C TYR A 108 -8.08 -5.97 12.68
N GLU A 109 -7.79 -5.33 13.80
CA GLU A 109 -7.49 -3.90 13.90
C GLU A 109 -6.26 -3.74 14.79
N PHE A 110 -5.38 -2.83 14.42
CA PHE A 110 -4.27 -2.40 15.24
C PHE A 110 -4.16 -0.89 15.18
N LYS A 111 -4.17 -0.23 16.35
CA LYS A 111 -4.01 1.21 16.47
C LYS A 111 -2.73 1.50 17.24
N TYR A 112 -1.89 2.37 16.69
CA TYR A 112 -0.69 2.90 17.31
C TYR A 112 -0.93 4.39 17.62
N ASP A 113 -0.94 4.73 18.91
CA ASP A 113 -1.06 6.11 19.37
C ASP A 113 0.33 6.73 19.50
N TYR A 114 0.57 7.86 18.83
CA TYR A 114 1.88 8.52 18.81
C TYR A 114 2.32 9.06 20.17
N SER A 115 1.36 9.42 21.02
CA SER A 115 1.62 10.04 22.33
C SER A 115 1.74 9.02 23.47
N GLU A 116 1.07 7.88 23.34
CA GLU A 116 0.98 6.87 24.41
C GLU A 116 1.81 5.61 24.14
N SER A 117 2.17 5.31 22.89
CA SER A 117 2.81 4.04 22.52
C SER A 117 4.34 4.10 22.59
N GLU A 118 4.96 2.99 22.97
CA GLU A 118 6.41 2.83 22.86
C GLU A 118 6.85 2.74 21.39
N LEU A 119 8.00 3.34 21.07
CA LEU A 119 8.59 3.28 19.73
C LEU A 119 8.73 1.83 19.26
N ILE A 120 8.08 1.51 18.14
CA ILE A 120 8.14 0.20 17.51
C ILE A 120 8.73 0.30 16.11
N THR A 121 9.60 -0.64 15.77
CA THR A 121 10.14 -0.77 14.40
C THR A 121 9.11 -1.44 13.49
N ASP A 122 9.19 -1.18 12.18
CA ASP A 122 8.34 -1.85 11.18
C ASP A 122 8.36 -3.39 11.31
N ASP A 123 9.54 -3.98 11.53
CA ASP A 123 9.68 -5.42 11.76
C ASP A 123 9.07 -5.87 13.11
N GLY A 124 9.13 -5.02 14.14
CA GLY A 124 8.46 -5.24 15.42
C GLY A 124 6.95 -5.25 15.26
N LEU A 125 6.40 -4.27 14.53
CA LEU A 125 4.98 -4.16 14.23
C LEU A 125 4.48 -5.38 13.45
N TRP A 126 5.23 -5.80 12.43
CA TRP A 126 4.91 -7.01 11.67
C TRP A 126 4.87 -8.26 12.54
N ARG A 127 5.81 -8.40 13.50
CA ARG A 127 5.84 -9.53 14.44
C ARG A 127 4.63 -9.54 15.36
N ILE A 128 4.20 -8.38 15.88
CA ILE A 128 2.97 -8.28 16.68
C ILE A 128 1.78 -8.89 15.94
N TRP A 129 1.62 -8.54 14.66
CA TRP A 129 0.51 -9.05 13.87
C TRP A 129 0.65 -10.54 13.54
N LEU A 130 1.88 -11.03 13.30
CA LEU A 130 2.15 -12.45 13.06
C LEU A 130 1.93 -13.33 14.30
N ASP A 131 2.13 -12.78 15.49
CA ASP A 131 1.94 -13.47 16.78
C ASP A 131 0.47 -13.42 17.25
N SER A 132 -0.43 -12.83 16.47
CA SER A 132 -1.87 -12.76 16.74
C SER A 132 -2.51 -14.16 16.76
N GLU A 133 -3.44 -14.37 17.69
CA GLU A 133 -4.27 -15.59 17.76
C GLU A 133 -5.30 -15.69 16.59
N CYS A 134 -5.46 -14.62 15.81
CA CYS A 134 -6.33 -14.60 14.63
C CYS A 134 -5.68 -15.38 13.47
N GLU A 135 -5.93 -16.69 13.39
CA GLU A 135 -5.39 -17.55 12.32
C GLU A 135 -5.65 -17.03 10.88
N PRO A 136 -6.84 -16.50 10.54
CA PRO A 136 -7.09 -15.91 9.22
C PRO A 136 -6.17 -14.73 8.91
N LEU A 137 -5.92 -13.85 9.88
CA LEU A 137 -4.99 -12.74 9.74
C LEU A 137 -3.58 -13.26 9.45
N VAL A 138 -3.06 -14.17 10.27
CA VAL A 138 -1.69 -14.70 10.13
C VAL A 138 -1.50 -15.36 8.76
N LYS A 139 -2.52 -16.05 8.24
CA LYS A 139 -2.50 -16.63 6.89
C LYS A 139 -2.41 -15.55 5.81
N ILE A 140 -3.18 -14.47 5.94
CA ILE A 140 -3.12 -13.32 5.04
C ILE A 140 -1.74 -12.67 5.08
N LEU A 141 -1.22 -12.34 6.27
CA LEU A 141 0.08 -11.69 6.43
C LEU A 141 1.20 -12.47 5.74
N LYS A 142 1.25 -13.79 5.93
CA LYS A 142 2.20 -14.67 5.24
C LYS A 142 2.07 -14.62 3.72
N SER A 143 0.84 -14.53 3.19
CA SER A 143 0.62 -14.45 1.74
C SER A 143 1.06 -13.11 1.13
N ILE A 144 1.04 -12.03 1.91
CA ILE A 144 1.38 -10.67 1.47
C ILE A 144 2.72 -10.18 2.04
N GLU A 145 3.55 -11.06 2.62
CA GLU A 145 4.81 -10.69 3.29
C GLU A 145 5.76 -9.90 2.39
N LYS A 146 5.82 -10.26 1.09
CA LYS A 146 6.58 -9.54 0.06
C LYS A 146 6.15 -8.07 -0.14
N HIS A 147 5.02 -7.67 0.45
CA HIS A 147 4.46 -6.33 0.39
C HIS A 147 4.44 -5.63 1.75
N LYS A 148 5.02 -6.21 2.81
CA LYS A 148 4.94 -5.60 4.15
C LYS A 148 5.41 -4.14 4.16
N SER A 149 6.50 -3.81 3.45
CA SER A 149 7.04 -2.44 3.42
C SER A 149 6.11 -1.42 2.75
N VAL A 150 5.06 -1.86 2.05
CA VAL A 150 4.11 -0.97 1.39
C VAL A 150 3.18 -0.29 2.42
N PHE A 151 2.85 -0.98 3.51
CA PHE A 151 1.87 -0.50 4.49
C PHE A 151 2.31 -0.65 5.95
N CYS A 152 3.23 -1.57 6.24
CA CYS A 152 3.79 -1.79 7.57
C CYS A 152 4.94 -0.81 7.80
N ASN A 153 4.59 0.44 8.03
CA ASN A 153 5.53 1.47 8.45
C ASN A 153 4.81 2.46 9.35
N ILE A 154 5.52 2.97 10.36
CA ILE A 154 5.08 4.10 11.17
C ILE A 154 5.86 5.31 10.68
N PRO A 155 5.21 6.27 10.01
CA PRO A 155 5.88 7.50 9.61
C PRO A 155 6.41 8.22 10.86
N ILE A 156 7.74 8.40 10.93
CA ILE A 156 8.33 9.23 11.98
C ILE A 156 8.22 10.67 11.52
N HIS A 157 7.16 11.36 11.96
CA HIS A 157 7.02 12.80 11.77
C HIS A 157 8.03 13.50 12.67
N ASN A 158 9.24 13.70 12.15
CA ASN A 158 10.37 14.45 12.74
C ASN A 158 10.23 14.81 14.22
N ILE A 159 10.80 13.98 15.09
CA ILE A 159 11.28 14.45 16.39
C ILE A 159 12.33 15.52 16.08
N SER A 160 11.95 16.78 16.27
CA SER A 160 12.85 17.92 16.14
C SER A 160 13.92 17.78 17.22
N PHE A 161 15.16 17.47 16.82
CA PHE A 161 16.34 17.60 17.69
C PHE A 161 16.80 19.05 17.76
#